data_AF-A0A117T0J9-F1
#
_entry.id   AF-A0A117T0J9-F1
#
_cell.length_a   1.000
_cell.length_b   1.000
_cell.length_c   1.000
_cell.angle_alpha   90.00
_cell.angle_beta   90.00
_cell.angle_gamma   90.00
#
_symmetry.space_group_name_H-M   'P 1'
#
loop_
_entity.id
_entity.type
_entity.pdbx_description
1 polymer ?
#
loop_
_entity_poly.entity_id
_entity_poly.type
_entity_poly.pdbx_seq_one_letter_code
_entity_poly.pdbx_strand_id
1 'polypeptide(L)'
;MKVLLSIGVERIGCSDWELIQSLIIMLHENNEEFLSFRSMNGKTVVTDGNDEEVLLTIDKWLFSEKVWAVYGEDGEGNFFTFMLPNEY
;
A
#
# COMPACT_ATOMS: atom_id res chain seq x y z
N MET A 1 -13.09 -0.87 -7.80
CA MET A 1 -11.63 -0.68 -7.67
C MET A 1 -10.97 -2.05 -7.64
N LYS A 2 -10.04 -2.32 -8.55
CA LYS A 2 -9.30 -3.59 -8.60
C LYS A 2 -8.05 -3.50 -7.72
N VAL A 3 -7.62 -4.61 -7.12
CA VAL A 3 -6.33 -4.72 -6.41
C VAL A 3 -5.49 -5.75 -7.14
N LEU A 4 -4.31 -5.35 -7.60
CA LEU A 4 -3.34 -6.18 -8.29
C LEU A 4 -2.13 -6.37 -7.38
N LEU A 5 -1.60 -7.58 -7.33
CA LEU A 5 -0.46 -7.93 -6.48
C LEU A 5 0.68 -8.42 -7.37
N SER A 6 1.89 -7.95 -7.08
CA SER A 6 3.11 -8.63 -7.52
C SER A 6 3.26 -10.00 -6.85
N ILE A 7 4.10 -10.85 -7.45
CA ILE A 7 4.42 -12.18 -6.89
C ILE A 7 5.07 -12.04 -5.51
N GLY A 8 5.91 -11.03 -5.28
CA GLY A 8 6.50 -10.75 -3.99
C GLY A 8 5.45 -10.49 -2.91
N VAL A 9 4.48 -9.60 -3.19
CA VAL A 9 3.39 -9.29 -2.25
C VAL A 9 2.47 -10.48 -2.01
N GLU A 10 2.16 -11.29 -3.03
CA GLU A 10 1.40 -12.53 -2.85
C GLU A 10 2.10 -13.51 -1.89
N ARG A 11 3.44 -13.58 -1.94
CA ARG A 11 4.23 -14.50 -1.11
C ARG A 11 4.35 -14.04 0.34
N ILE A 12 4.57 -12.76 0.57
CA ILE A 12 4.67 -12.23 1.95
C ILE A 12 3.29 -12.11 2.62
N GLY A 13 2.23 -12.00 1.80
CA GLY A 13 0.86 -11.83 2.26
C GLY A 13 0.60 -10.48 2.93
N CYS A 14 -0.63 -10.30 3.41
CA CYS A 14 -1.04 -9.17 4.23
C CYS A 14 -1.85 -9.71 5.42
N SER A 15 -1.68 -9.10 6.59
CA SER A 15 -2.45 -9.51 7.77
C SER A 15 -3.90 -9.00 7.77
N ASP A 16 -4.22 -8.00 6.94
CA ASP A 16 -5.56 -7.38 6.89
C ASP A 16 -5.81 -6.62 5.58
N TRP A 17 -6.37 -7.31 4.59
CA TRP A 17 -6.72 -6.71 3.31
C TRP A 17 -7.92 -5.76 3.38
N GLU A 18 -8.86 -5.96 4.31
CA GLU A 18 -10.02 -5.07 4.47
C GLU A 18 -9.60 -3.69 4.97
N LEU A 19 -8.67 -3.66 5.93
CA LEU A 19 -8.06 -2.41 6.38
C LEU A 19 -7.27 -1.74 5.25
N ILE A 20 -6.45 -2.49 4.50
CA ILE A 20 -5.70 -1.95 3.36
C ILE A 20 -6.62 -1.30 2.33
N GLN A 21 -7.71 -1.97 1.95
CA GLN A 21 -8.67 -1.43 1.00
C GLN A 21 -9.31 -0.13 1.51
N SER A 22 -9.64 -0.07 2.81
CA SER A 22 -10.20 1.13 3.41
C SER A 22 -9.19 2.30 3.42
N LEU A 23 -7.91 2.01 3.69
CA LEU A 23 -6.84 2.99 3.75
C LEU A 23 -6.53 3.59 2.37
N ILE A 24 -6.35 2.75 1.35
CA ILE A 24 -6.00 3.24 0.01
C ILE A 24 -7.13 4.06 -0.60
N ILE A 25 -8.41 3.74 -0.34
CA ILE A 25 -9.54 4.56 -0.79
C ILE A 25 -9.47 5.95 -0.12
N MET A 26 -9.34 5.98 1.20
CA MET A 26 -9.30 7.22 1.96
C MET A 26 -8.09 8.10 1.58
N LEU A 27 -6.92 7.51 1.36
CA LEU A 27 -5.72 8.24 0.96
C LEU A 27 -5.80 8.72 -0.49
N HIS A 28 -6.38 7.92 -1.38
CA HIS A 28 -6.63 8.33 -2.76
C HIS A 28 -7.59 9.51 -2.86
N GLU A 29 -8.65 9.53 -2.05
CA GLU A 29 -9.57 10.67 -1.94
C GLU A 29 -8.85 11.95 -1.46
N ASN A 30 -7.70 11.81 -0.79
CA ASN A 30 -6.81 12.91 -0.41
C ASN A 30 -5.72 13.23 -1.46
N ASN A 31 -5.80 12.66 -2.66
CA ASN A 31 -4.87 12.80 -3.79
C ASN A 31 -3.51 12.09 -3.62
N GLU A 32 -3.45 11.05 -2.78
CA GLU A 32 -2.27 10.20 -2.68
C GLU A 32 -2.34 9.06 -3.70
N GLU A 33 -1.52 9.14 -4.76
CA GLU A 33 -1.47 8.13 -5.83
C GLU A 33 -0.36 7.10 -5.63
N PHE A 34 0.63 7.42 -4.79
CA PHE A 34 1.74 6.54 -4.47
C PHE A 34 1.92 6.43 -2.96
N LEU A 35 1.87 5.19 -2.46
CA LEU A 35 1.92 4.89 -1.04
C LEU A 35 3.02 3.88 -0.75
N SER A 36 3.61 3.99 0.44
CA SER A 36 4.56 3.02 0.97
C SER A 36 4.11 2.57 2.35
N PHE A 37 4.02 1.26 2.55
CA PHE A 37 3.71 0.60 3.80
C PHE A 37 4.99 -0.01 4.35
N ARG A 38 5.43 0.43 5.53
CA ARG A 38 6.62 -0.12 6.19
C ARG A 38 6.37 -0.43 7.65
N SER A 39 7.00 -1.49 8.13
CA SER A 39 6.89 -1.90 9.52
C SER A 39 7.96 -1.24 10.38
N MET A 40 7.56 -0.54 11.44
CA MET A 40 8.44 0.11 12.40
C MET A 40 7.92 -0.10 13.82
N ASN A 41 8.72 -0.72 14.69
CA ASN A 41 8.39 -0.95 16.10
C ASN A 41 7.03 -1.65 16.32
N GLY A 42 6.70 -2.64 15.49
CA GLY A 42 5.44 -3.40 15.56
C GLY A 42 4.22 -2.68 14.97
N LYS A 43 4.41 -1.48 14.42
CA LYS A 43 3.37 -0.67 13.76
C LYS A 43 3.62 -0.61 12.27
N THR A 44 2.57 -0.33 11.49
CA THR A 44 2.73 0.02 10.07
C THR A 44 2.71 1.53 9.93
N VAL A 45 3.75 2.08 9.33
CA VAL A 45 3.84 3.49 8.93
C VAL A 45 3.54 3.55 7.44
N VAL A 46 2.61 4.44 7.07
CA VAL A 46 2.27 4.70 5.67
C VAL A 46 2.83 6.06 5.27
N THR A 47 3.51 6.11 4.13
CA THR A 47 4.14 7.31 3.57
C THR A 47 3.71 7.53 2.13
N ASP A 48 4.08 8.67 1.57
CA ASP A 48 3.92 9.11 0.17
C ASP A 48 4.71 8.28 -0.88
N GLY A 49 5.10 7.05 -0.55
CA GLY A 49 5.91 6.18 -1.40
C GLY A 49 7.43 6.47 -1.34
N ASN A 50 7.80 7.75 -1.28
CA ASN A 50 9.19 8.24 -1.19
C ASN A 50 9.74 8.29 0.24
N ASP A 51 8.89 8.03 1.24
CA ASP A 51 9.23 8.12 2.67
C ASP A 51 9.60 9.55 3.13
N GLU A 52 9.21 10.58 2.38
CA GLU A 52 9.44 11.99 2.76
C GLU A 52 8.39 12.45 3.79
N GLU A 53 7.14 12.08 3.57
CA GLU A 53 6.01 12.41 4.47
C GLU A 53 5.39 11.16 5.09
N VAL A 54 5.10 11.21 6.40
CA VAL A 54 4.30 10.20 7.09
C VAL A 54 2.84 10.61 7.03
N LEU A 55 2.06 9.87 6.25
CA LEU A 55 0.64 10.11 6.05
C LEU A 55 -0.19 9.54 7.22
N LEU A 56 0.17 8.35 7.70
CA LEU A 56 -0.47 7.76 8.88
C LEU A 56 0.40 6.71 9.58
N THR A 57 0.01 6.35 10.80
CA THR A 57 0.57 5.23 11.55
C THR A 57 -0.54 4.36 12.10
N ILE A 58 -0.41 3.05 11.91
CA ILE A 58 -1.39 2.02 12.28
C ILE A 58 -0.78 1.16 13.37
N ASP A 59 -1.51 0.98 14.47
CA ASP A 59 -1.11 0.07 15.56
C ASP A 59 -1.41 -1.40 15.20
N LYS A 60 -0.95 -1.80 14.02
CA LYS A 60 -1.08 -3.15 13.46
C LYS A 60 0.06 -3.39 12.47
N TRP A 61 0.60 -4.59 12.51
CA TRP A 61 1.60 -5.04 11.55
C TRP A 61 0.91 -5.62 10.30
N LEU A 62 1.06 -4.96 9.15
CA LEU A 62 0.36 -5.34 7.90
C LEU A 62 1.19 -6.22 6.96
N PHE A 63 2.47 -5.87 6.77
CA PHE A 63 3.38 -6.56 5.85
C PHE A 63 4.73 -6.83 6.53
N SER A 64 5.32 -7.99 6.28
CA SER A 64 6.65 -8.32 6.79
C SER A 64 7.78 -7.49 6.16
N GLU A 65 7.52 -6.90 5.00
CA GLU A 65 8.48 -6.09 4.23
C GLU A 65 7.87 -4.75 3.81
N LYS A 66 8.69 -3.85 3.27
CA LYS A 66 8.20 -2.61 2.65
C LYS A 66 7.38 -2.98 1.41
N VAL A 67 6.16 -2.45 1.31
CA VAL A 67 5.27 -2.64 0.16
C VAL A 67 4.86 -1.29 -0.37
N TRP A 68 4.91 -1.14 -1.69
CA TRP A 68 4.38 0.01 -2.40
C TRP A 68 2.97 -0.28 -2.87
N ALA A 69 2.10 0.74 -2.88
CA ALA A 69 0.83 0.72 -3.58
C ALA A 69 0.76 1.91 -4.53
N VAL A 70 0.50 1.63 -5.80
CA VAL A 70 0.45 2.63 -6.87
C VAL A 70 -0.94 2.61 -7.49
N TYR A 71 -1.57 3.77 -7.55
CA TYR A 71 -2.82 3.97 -8.26
C TYR A 71 -2.61 3.95 -9.78
N GLY A 72 -3.56 3.39 -10.52
CA GLY A 72 -3.55 3.39 -11.97
C GLY A 72 -4.95 3.30 -12.57
N GLU A 73 -5.02 3.67 -13.85
CA GLU A 73 -6.25 3.62 -14.66
C GLU A 73 -5.95 2.89 -15.98
N ASP A 74 -6.75 1.86 -16.31
CA ASP A 74 -6.55 1.02 -17.51
C ASP A 74 -7.63 1.24 -18.58
N GLY A 75 -8.43 2.32 -18.47
CA GLY A 75 -9.56 2.61 -19.35
C GLY A 75 -10.81 1.78 -19.07
N GLU A 76 -10.71 0.69 -18.31
CA GLU A 76 -11.85 -0.08 -17.78
C GLU A 76 -12.21 0.34 -16.35
N GLY A 77 -11.24 0.88 -15.62
CA GLY A 77 -11.45 1.54 -14.35
C GLY A 77 -10.18 1.72 -13.54
N ASN A 78 -10.39 1.96 -12.25
CA ASN A 78 -9.32 2.33 -11.33
C ASN A 78 -8.82 1.10 -10.57
N PHE A 79 -7.50 1.01 -10.41
CA PHE A 79 -6.85 -0.09 -9.71
C PHE A 79 -5.68 0.39 -8.85
N PHE A 80 -5.37 -0.41 -7.82
CA PHE A 80 -4.13 -0.29 -7.07
C PHE A 80 -3.25 -1.49 -7.35
N THR A 81 -1.98 -1.25 -7.66
CA THR A 81 -0.98 -2.31 -7.76
C THR A 81 -0.09 -2.28 -6.52
N PHE A 82 -0.04 -3.39 -5.80
CA PHE A 82 0.83 -3.58 -4.65
C PHE A 82 2.09 -4.36 -5.06
N MET A 83 3.25 -3.80 -4.76
CA MET A 83 4.51 -4.42 -5.10
C MET A 83 5.63 -4.21 -4.09
N LEU A 84 6.59 -5.13 -4.06
CA LEU A 84 7.83 -4.86 -3.36
C LEU A 84 8.64 -3.80 -4.13
N PRO A 85 9.42 -2.93 -3.46
CA PRO A 85 10.21 -1.90 -4.13
C PRO A 85 11.19 -2.41 -5.21
N ASN A 86 11.62 -3.67 -5.13
CA ASN A 86 12.51 -4.30 -6.11
C ASN A 86 11.77 -4.93 -7.31
N GLU A 87 10.45 -4.89 -7.33
CA GLU A 87 9.58 -5.37 -8.42
C GLU A 87 8.96 -4.22 -9.23
N TYR A 88 9.27 -2.96 -8.88
CA TYR A 88 8.90 -1.75 -9.61
C TYR A 88 9.89 -1.42 -10.73
#